data_AF-A0A368FMQ1-F1
#
_entry.id   AF-A0A368FMQ1-F1
#
_cell.length_a   1.000
_cell.length_b   1.000
_cell.length_c   1.000
_cell.angle_alpha   90.00
_cell.angle_beta   90.00
_cell.angle_gamma   90.00
#
_symmetry.space_group_name_H-M   'P 1'
#
loop_
_entity.id
_entity.type
_entity.pdbx_description
1 polymer ?
#
loop_
_entity_poly.entity_id
_entity_poly.type
_entity_poly.pdbx_seq_one_letter_code
_entity_poly.pdbx_strand_id
1 'polypeptide(L)'
;MACVQYAKRIARNRSRRVLELMARAFNNSEYLVYIKGNTTLRLQKLFNDELASYERQLGIRWSEQRMEWDFWTALLFAGTICTTIGYGHIYPITNAGKILTMIFALFGIPLMLLVLQDIGKLLTITMKFPWFQTKRITRRILRCCTKQSLREMREIEACER
;
A
#
# COMPACT_ATOMS: atom_id res chain seq x y z
N MET A 1 6.27 -10.76 13.65
CA MET A 1 6.33 -11.17 15.08
C MET A 1 7.06 -10.14 15.96
N ALA A 2 8.21 -9.60 15.55
CA ALA A 2 8.99 -8.61 16.32
C ALA A 2 8.24 -7.29 16.63
N CYS A 3 7.45 -6.75 15.69
CA CYS A 3 6.68 -5.51 15.91
C CYS A 3 5.63 -5.64 17.02
N VAL A 4 4.93 -6.79 17.09
CA VAL A 4 3.94 -7.07 18.14
C VAL A 4 4.59 -7.18 19.52
N GLN A 5 5.76 -7.81 19.61
CA GLN A 5 6.52 -7.91 20.85
C GLN A 5 7.08 -6.53 21.30
N TYR A 6 7.51 -5.71 20.35
CA TYR A 6 7.97 -4.34 20.59
C TYR A 6 6.84 -3.46 21.15
N ALA A 7 5.66 -3.49 20.52
CA ALA A 7 4.48 -2.76 21.00
C ALA A 7 4.07 -3.17 22.43
N LYS A 8 4.06 -4.48 22.72
CA LYS A 8 3.78 -5.00 24.07
C LYS A 8 4.84 -4.59 25.09
N ARG A 9 6.10 -4.45 24.68
CA ARG A 9 7.20 -3.97 25.54
C ARG A 9 7.08 -2.48 25.84
N ILE A 10 6.75 -1.65 24.84
CA ILE A 10 6.48 -0.22 25.04
C ILE A 10 5.30 -0.03 25.99
N ALA A 11 4.18 -0.72 25.75
CA ALA A 11 3.00 -0.60 26.59
C ALA A 11 3.30 -0.90 28.06
N ARG A 12 4.04 -1.99 28.35
CA ARG A 12 4.46 -2.33 29.71
C ARG A 12 5.40 -1.29 30.33
N ASN A 13 6.38 -0.80 29.56
CA ASN A 13 7.31 0.23 30.03
C ASN A 13 6.62 1.56 30.32
N ARG A 14 5.62 1.95 29.51
CA ARG A 14 4.81 3.15 29.73
C ARG A 14 4.03 3.04 31.04
N SER A 15 3.30 1.93 31.24
CA SER A 15 2.52 1.73 32.47
C SER A 15 3.42 1.76 33.71
N ARG A 16 4.60 1.14 33.64
CA ARG A 16 5.58 1.16 34.73
C ARG A 16 6.10 2.57 35.03
N ARG A 17 6.49 3.34 33.99
CA ARG A 17 6.95 4.73 34.14
C ARG A 17 5.89 5.65 34.73
N VAL A 18 4.64 5.53 34.28
CA VAL A 18 3.52 6.31 34.81
C VAL A 18 3.28 5.98 36.28
N LEU A 19 3.34 4.70 36.65
CA LEU A 19 3.14 4.27 38.04
C LEU A 19 4.27 4.75 38.96
N GLU A 20 5.53 4.68 38.51
CA GLU A 20 6.70 5.23 39.21
C GLU A 20 6.58 6.76 39.38
N LEU A 21 6.13 7.47 38.35
CA LEU A 21 5.94 8.92 38.37
C LEU A 21 4.79 9.35 39.28
N MET A 22 3.66 8.64 39.24
CA MET A 22 2.54 8.86 40.17
C MET A 22 2.99 8.62 41.60
N ALA A 23 3.69 7.53 41.90
CA ALA A 23 4.21 7.26 43.24
C ALA A 23 5.14 8.39 43.73
N ARG A 24 6.04 8.90 42.86
CA ARG A 24 6.90 10.04 43.20
C ARG A 24 6.13 11.35 43.42
N ALA A 25 5.10 11.60 42.62
CA ALA A 25 4.25 12.78 42.75
C ALA A 25 3.44 12.76 44.07
N PHE A 26 2.90 11.61 44.47
CA PHE A 26 2.07 11.50 45.67
C PHE A 26 2.85 11.27 46.97
N ASN A 27 4.05 10.70 46.90
CA ASN A 27 4.88 10.44 48.09
C ASN A 27 5.72 11.63 48.54
N ASN A 28 5.82 12.69 47.72
CA ASN A 28 6.50 13.91 48.11
C ASN A 28 5.49 14.90 48.72
N SER A 29 5.72 15.32 49.96
CA SER A 29 4.85 16.28 50.67
C SER A 29 4.76 17.64 49.95
N GLU A 30 5.74 17.99 49.11
CA GLU A 30 5.74 19.20 48.28
C GLU A 30 4.74 19.15 47.10
N TYR A 31 4.42 17.95 46.60
CA TYR A 31 3.55 17.71 45.44
C TYR A 31 2.21 17.08 45.79
N LEU A 32 1.94 16.85 47.09
CA LEU A 32 0.69 16.30 47.58
C LEU A 32 -0.49 17.13 47.03
N VAL A 33 -1.43 16.45 46.39
CA VAL A 33 -2.52 17.07 45.61
C VAL A 33 -3.54 17.71 46.55
N TYR A 34 -3.19 18.87 47.10
CA TYR A 34 -4.12 19.88 47.57
C TYR A 34 -4.29 20.87 46.43
N ILE A 35 -5.52 21.10 45.96
CA ILE A 35 -5.82 21.93 44.79
C ILE A 35 -5.44 23.39 45.08
N LYS A 36 -4.17 23.75 44.86
CA LYS A 36 -3.62 25.11 44.87
C LYS A 36 -3.00 25.38 43.50
N GLY A 37 -3.36 26.51 42.88
CA GLY A 37 -2.97 26.85 41.50
C GLY A 37 -1.47 27.00 41.23
N ASN A 38 -0.62 27.18 42.25
CA ASN A 38 0.83 27.27 42.07
C ASN A 38 1.54 25.89 42.12
N THR A 39 0.94 24.92 42.82
CA THR A 39 1.47 23.55 42.92
C THR A 39 1.20 22.76 41.64
N THR A 40 0.07 23.02 40.97
CA THR A 40 -0.29 22.40 39.68
C THR A 40 0.73 22.68 38.59
N LEU A 41 1.30 23.90 38.54
CA LEU A 41 2.34 24.28 37.58
C LEU A 41 3.64 23.49 37.77
N ARG A 42 4.06 23.27 39.02
CA ARG A 42 5.28 22.48 39.30
C ARG A 42 5.11 21.02 38.93
N LEU A 43 3.95 20.46 39.26
CA LEU A 43 3.61 19.08 38.93
C LEU A 43 3.52 18.89 37.41
N GLN A 44 2.91 19.83 36.69
CA GLN A 44 2.85 19.82 35.23
C GLN A 44 4.25 19.86 34.59
N LYS A 45 5.18 20.68 35.13
CA LYS A 45 6.58 20.69 34.68
C LYS A 45 7.26 19.34 34.89
N LEU A 46 7.12 18.76 36.09
CA LEU A 46 7.67 17.44 36.40
C LEU A 46 7.16 16.35 35.45
N PHE A 47 5.85 16.34 35.18
CA PHE A 47 5.26 15.40 34.23
C PHE A 47 5.81 15.59 32.81
N ASN A 48 5.88 16.84 32.35
CA ASN A 48 6.40 17.16 31.02
C ASN A 48 7.88 16.77 30.86
N ASP A 49 8.70 16.99 31.88
CA ASP A 49 10.14 16.65 31.85
C ASP A 49 10.38 15.13 31.85
N GLU A 50 9.61 14.37 32.63
CA GLU A 50 9.69 12.91 32.64
C GLU A 50 9.18 12.31 31.32
N LEU A 51 8.08 12.85 30.77
CA LEU A 51 7.56 12.46 29.46
C LEU A 51 8.58 12.76 28.35
N ALA A 52 9.20 13.93 28.36
CA ALA A 52 10.24 14.29 27.39
C ALA A 52 11.46 13.36 27.49
N SER A 53 11.84 12.96 28.71
CA SER A 53 12.92 12.00 28.95
C SER A 53 12.57 10.60 28.42
N TYR A 54 11.31 10.18 28.60
CA TYR A 54 10.79 8.92 28.06
C TYR A 54 10.72 8.93 26.53
N GLU A 55 10.26 10.01 25.91
CA GLU A 55 10.24 10.17 24.44
C GLU A 55 11.65 10.12 23.84
N ARG A 56 12.63 10.79 24.46
CA ARG A 56 14.04 10.71 24.04
C ARG A 56 14.59 9.28 24.12
N GLN A 57 14.25 8.53 25.17
CA GLN A 57 14.67 7.12 25.33
C GLN A 57 14.08 6.20 24.27
N LEU A 58 12.87 6.50 23.79
CA LEU A 58 12.21 5.71 22.75
C LEU A 58 12.83 5.92 21.37
N GLY A 59 13.50 7.05 21.12
CA GLY A 59 14.17 7.33 19.85
C GLY A 59 13.22 7.27 18.64
N ILE A 60 11.92 7.46 18.87
CA ILE A 60 10.90 7.41 17.81
C ILE A 60 11.11 8.66 16.96
N ARG A 61 11.83 8.50 15.85
CA ARG A 61 11.67 9.41 14.72
C ARG A 61 10.30 9.09 14.16
N TRP A 62 9.35 10.02 14.30
CA TRP A 62 8.24 10.07 13.38
C TRP A 62 8.89 10.12 12.00
N SER A 63 8.74 9.07 11.20
CA SER A 63 9.04 9.22 9.79
C SER A 63 8.01 10.22 9.31
N GLU A 64 8.37 11.51 9.29
CA GLU A 64 7.94 12.33 8.19
C GLU A 64 8.34 11.50 6.98
N GLN A 65 7.36 10.83 6.36
CA GLN A 65 7.54 10.24 5.04
C GLN A 65 7.87 11.42 4.15
N ARG A 66 9.15 11.80 4.13
CA ARG A 66 9.68 12.81 3.24
C ARG A 66 9.38 12.27 1.86
N MET A 67 8.42 12.93 1.25
CA MET A 67 7.87 12.55 -0.03
C MET A 67 8.91 12.94 -1.07
N GLU A 68 9.83 12.02 -1.33
CA GLU A 68 10.84 12.22 -2.36
C GLU A 68 10.18 11.99 -3.72
N TRP A 69 9.83 13.10 -4.36
CA TRP A 69 9.28 13.13 -5.71
C TRP A 69 10.41 12.95 -6.72
N ASP A 70 10.71 11.69 -7.03
CA ASP A 70 11.51 11.33 -8.20
C ASP A 70 10.60 11.06 -9.41
N PHE A 71 11.13 11.13 -10.63
CA PHE A 71 10.36 10.94 -11.86
C PHE A 71 9.66 9.57 -11.90
N TRP A 72 10.39 8.50 -11.57
CA TRP A 72 9.84 7.14 -11.53
C TRP A 72 8.73 6.99 -10.49
N THR A 73 8.94 7.59 -9.33
CA THR A 73 7.97 7.58 -8.24
C THR A 73 6.71 8.35 -8.60
N ALA A 74 6.85 9.48 -9.31
CA ALA A 74 5.73 10.27 -9.83
C ALA A 74 4.96 9.50 -10.93
N LEU A 75 5.67 8.78 -11.81
CA LEU A 75 5.05 7.94 -12.83
C LEU A 75 4.26 6.79 -12.21
N LEU A 76 4.83 6.13 -11.19
CA LEU A 76 4.14 5.08 -10.43
C LEU A 76 2.91 5.65 -9.71
N PHE A 77 3.04 6.83 -9.08
CA PHE A 77 1.90 7.52 -8.47
C PHE A 77 0.77 7.77 -9.49
N ALA A 78 1.09 8.33 -10.66
CA ALA A 78 0.12 8.53 -11.73
C ALA A 78 -0.53 7.21 -12.19
N GLY A 79 0.27 6.16 -12.37
CA GLY A 79 -0.22 4.82 -12.73
C GLY A 79 -1.17 4.24 -11.69
N THR A 80 -0.89 4.41 -10.39
CA THR A 80 -1.76 3.92 -9.30
C THR A 80 -3.07 4.69 -9.19
N ILE A 81 -3.11 5.95 -9.63
CA ILE A 81 -4.35 6.72 -9.76
C ILE A 81 -5.19 6.16 -10.91
N CYS A 82 -4.60 6.00 -12.10
CA CYS A 82 -5.32 5.50 -13.28
C CYS A 82 -5.85 4.08 -13.09
N THR A 83 -5.09 3.23 -12.40
CA THR A 83 -5.48 1.84 -12.10
C THR A 83 -6.36 1.72 -10.86
N THR A 84 -6.65 2.83 -10.17
CA THR A 84 -7.44 2.86 -8.92
C THR A 84 -6.87 2.01 -7.78
N ILE A 85 -5.57 1.64 -7.82
CA ILE A 85 -4.90 0.89 -6.75
C ILE A 85 -4.70 1.79 -5.52
N GLY A 86 -4.15 2.98 -5.73
CA GLY A 86 -3.96 4.01 -4.69
C GLY A 86 -3.25 3.54 -3.41
N TYR A 87 -1.96 3.19 -3.47
CA TYR A 87 -1.19 2.73 -2.30
C TYR A 87 -1.15 3.68 -1.10
N GLY A 88 -1.36 4.99 -1.31
CA GLY A 88 -1.41 5.98 -0.23
C GLY A 88 -0.06 6.32 0.41
N HIS A 89 1.06 5.71 -0.04
CA HIS A 89 2.38 6.00 0.50
C HIS A 89 2.92 7.39 0.07
N ILE A 90 2.41 7.91 -1.05
CA ILE A 90 2.72 9.23 -1.63
C ILE A 90 1.41 9.87 -2.05
N TYR A 91 1.22 11.14 -1.70
CA TYR A 91 -0.01 11.88 -1.96
C TYR A 91 0.25 13.39 -2.01
N PRO A 92 -0.44 14.17 -2.87
CA PRO A 92 -0.24 15.60 -2.92
C PRO A 92 -0.67 16.26 -1.60
N ILE A 93 0.27 16.94 -0.94
CA ILE A 93 -0.01 17.71 0.28
C ILE A 93 -0.69 19.05 -0.09
N THR A 94 -0.30 19.64 -1.21
CA THR A 94 -0.79 20.94 -1.68
C THR A 94 -2.23 20.87 -2.19
N ASN A 95 -3.02 21.92 -1.93
CA ASN A 95 -4.41 21.99 -2.37
C ASN A 95 -4.52 21.95 -3.91
N ALA A 96 -3.63 22.65 -4.61
CA ALA A 96 -3.58 22.62 -6.07
C ALA A 96 -3.26 21.21 -6.60
N GLY A 97 -2.30 20.50 -5.99
CA GLY A 97 -1.96 19.13 -6.37
C GLY A 97 -3.14 18.17 -6.22
N LYS A 98 -3.92 18.30 -5.14
CA LYS A 98 -5.13 17.48 -4.93
C LYS A 98 -6.18 17.70 -6.03
N ILE A 99 -6.43 18.95 -6.42
CA ILE A 99 -7.38 19.30 -7.48
C ILE A 99 -6.91 18.73 -8.83
N LEU A 100 -5.62 18.89 -9.14
CA LEU A 100 -5.03 18.32 -10.36
C LEU A 100 -5.14 16.79 -10.39
N THR A 101 -4.85 16.12 -9.27
CA THR A 101 -5.02 14.67 -9.16
C THR A 101 -6.48 14.23 -9.36
N MET A 102 -7.44 15.01 -8.87
CA MET A 102 -8.87 14.71 -9.05
C MET A 102 -9.27 14.80 -10.52
N ILE A 103 -8.87 15.87 -11.22
CA ILE A 103 -9.13 16.03 -12.67
C ILE A 103 -8.43 14.92 -13.46
N PHE A 104 -7.18 14.61 -13.10
CA PHE A 104 -6.41 13.53 -13.73
C PHE A 104 -7.10 12.17 -13.55
N ALA A 105 -7.66 11.87 -12.38
CA ALA A 105 -8.39 10.63 -12.12
C ALA A 105 -9.67 10.52 -12.98
N LEU A 106 -10.40 11.63 -13.16
CA LEU A 106 -11.64 11.64 -13.96
C LEU A 106 -11.42 11.19 -15.40
N PHE A 107 -10.32 11.60 -16.03
CA PHE A 107 -9.99 11.18 -17.40
C PHE A 107 -9.10 9.95 -17.45
N GLY A 108 -8.24 9.75 -16.44
CA GLY A 108 -7.29 8.66 -16.37
C GLY A 108 -7.96 7.30 -16.21
N ILE A 109 -8.99 7.20 -15.37
CA ILE A 109 -9.72 5.94 -15.15
C ILE A 109 -10.39 5.42 -16.43
N PRO A 110 -11.23 6.21 -17.16
CA PRO A 110 -11.86 5.72 -18.39
C PRO A 110 -10.83 5.38 -19.47
N LEU A 111 -9.76 6.17 -19.60
CA LEU A 111 -8.68 5.87 -20.53
C LEU A 111 -7.98 4.54 -20.17
N MET A 112 -7.71 4.29 -18.89
CA MET A 112 -7.09 3.04 -18.46
C MET A 112 -7.98 1.83 -18.74
N LEU A 113 -9.30 1.97 -18.60
CA LEU A 113 -10.24 0.89 -18.93
C LEU A 113 -10.20 0.53 -20.42
N LEU A 114 -10.09 1.52 -21.31
CA LEU A 114 -9.94 1.28 -22.75
C LEU A 114 -8.63 0.54 -23.06
N VAL A 115 -7.51 1.01 -22.48
CA VAL A 115 -6.20 0.35 -22.63
C VAL A 115 -6.25 -1.09 -22.10
N LEU A 116 -6.91 -1.32 -20.96
CA LEU A 116 -7.05 -2.64 -20.37
C LEU A 116 -7.84 -3.59 -21.27
N GLN A 117 -8.87 -3.10 -21.96
CA GLN A 117 -9.62 -3.90 -22.94
C GLN A 117 -8.73 -4.36 -24.09
N ASP A 118 -7.90 -3.46 -24.63
CA ASP A 118 -7.03 -3.80 -25.75
C ASP A 118 -5.89 -4.73 -25.33
N ILE A 119 -5.31 -4.52 -24.15
CA ILE A 119 -4.35 -5.45 -23.55
C ILE A 119 -5.02 -6.82 -23.32
N GLY A 120 -6.27 -6.85 -22.86
CA GLY A 120 -7.03 -8.10 -22.67
C GLY A 120 -7.28 -8.86 -23.98
N LYS A 121 -7.55 -8.15 -25.08
CA LYS A 121 -7.65 -8.76 -26.42
C LYS A 121 -6.31 -9.33 -26.87
N LEU A 122 -5.22 -8.56 -26.73
CA LEU A 122 -3.88 -9.02 -27.07
C LEU A 122 -3.51 -10.26 -26.26
N LEU A 123 -3.77 -10.24 -24.95
CA LEU A 123 -3.54 -11.37 -24.06
C LEU A 123 -4.31 -12.61 -24.52
N THR A 124 -5.59 -12.46 -24.87
CA THR A 124 -6.41 -13.57 -25.37
C THR A 124 -5.85 -14.16 -26.67
N ILE A 125 -5.39 -13.33 -27.60
CA ILE A 125 -4.73 -13.78 -28.84
C ILE A 125 -3.46 -14.56 -28.50
N THR A 126 -2.62 -14.03 -27.60
CA THR A 126 -1.39 -14.70 -27.18
C THR A 126 -1.64 -16.01 -26.45
N MET A 127 -2.70 -16.11 -25.63
CA MET A 127 -3.08 -17.35 -24.94
C MET A 127 -3.65 -18.40 -25.90
N LYS A 128 -4.35 -17.99 -26.97
CA LYS A 128 -4.84 -18.90 -28.00
C LYS A 128 -3.72 -19.42 -28.90
N PHE A 129 -2.60 -18.69 -29.02
CA PHE A 129 -1.46 -19.07 -29.83
C PHE A 129 -0.93 -20.50 -29.56
N PRO A 130 -0.63 -20.92 -28.32
CA PRO A 130 -0.19 -22.29 -28.05
C PRO A 130 -1.25 -23.35 -28.38
N TRP A 131 -2.54 -23.08 -28.18
CA TRP A 131 -3.61 -24.00 -28.59
C TRP A 131 -3.63 -24.21 -30.11
N PHE A 132 -3.51 -23.13 -30.88
CA PHE A 132 -3.40 -23.21 -32.34
C PHE A 132 -2.13 -23.91 -32.80
N GLN A 133 -1.00 -23.67 -32.14
CA GLN A 133 0.27 -24.30 -32.46
C GLN A 133 0.23 -25.81 -32.18
N THR A 134 -0.32 -26.24 -31.06
CA THR A 134 -0.54 -27.65 -30.74
C THR A 134 -1.47 -28.30 -31.75
N LYS A 135 -2.62 -27.70 -32.06
CA LYS A 135 -3.52 -28.22 -33.12
C LYS A 135 -2.86 -28.29 -34.49
N ARG A 136 -2.02 -27.32 -34.86
CA ARG A 136 -1.25 -27.33 -36.11
C ARG A 136 -0.25 -28.48 -36.16
N ILE A 137 0.46 -28.72 -35.07
CA ILE A 137 1.45 -29.82 -34.99
C ILE A 137 0.72 -31.16 -35.03
N THR A 138 -0.33 -31.36 -34.24
CA THR A 138 -1.14 -32.58 -34.26
C THR A 138 -1.74 -32.83 -35.65
N ARG A 139 -2.31 -31.80 -36.31
CA ARG A 139 -2.84 -31.93 -37.69
C ARG A 139 -1.74 -32.26 -38.71
N ARG A 140 -0.52 -31.72 -38.57
CA ARG A 140 0.61 -32.04 -39.45
C ARG A 140 1.06 -33.50 -39.29
N ILE A 141 1.10 -34.00 -38.05
CA ILE A 141 1.44 -35.41 -37.76
C ILE A 141 0.33 -36.33 -38.28
N LEU A 142 -0.94 -36.00 -38.03
CA LEU A 142 -2.10 -36.77 -38.51
C LEU A 142 -2.14 -36.84 -40.05
N ARG A 143 -1.74 -35.77 -40.75
CA ARG A 143 -1.64 -35.78 -42.22
C ARG A 143 -0.64 -36.80 -42.75
N CYS A 144 0.50 -36.98 -42.07
CA CYS A 144 1.49 -37.98 -42.45
C CYS A 144 1.00 -39.42 -42.20
N CYS A 145 0.18 -39.62 -41.17
CA CYS A 145 -0.31 -40.95 -40.80
C CYS A 145 -1.62 -41.36 -41.51
N THR A 146 -2.52 -40.42 -41.84
CA THR A 146 -3.91 -40.73 -42.25
C THR A 146 -4.24 -40.40 -43.72
N LYS A 147 -3.35 -39.73 -44.49
CA LYS A 147 -3.62 -39.32 -45.90
C LYS A 147 -5.00 -38.62 -46.08
N GLN A 148 -5.40 -37.83 -45.09
CA GLN A 148 -6.74 -37.25 -45.03
C GLN A 148 -6.94 -36.13 -46.07
N SER A 149 -8.11 -36.10 -46.72
CA SER A 149 -8.36 -35.28 -47.90
C SER A 149 -8.64 -33.79 -47.55
N LEU A 150 -8.32 -32.86 -48.46
CA LEU A 150 -8.51 -31.40 -48.28
C LEU A 150 -9.98 -30.97 -48.06
N ARG A 151 -10.97 -31.84 -48.37
CA ARG A 151 -12.40 -31.55 -48.16
C ARG A 151 -12.81 -31.67 -46.70
N GLU A 152 -12.40 -32.76 -46.03
CA GLU A 152 -12.70 -32.99 -44.60
C GLU A 152 -12.06 -31.94 -43.70
N MET A 153 -10.87 -31.42 -44.06
CA MET A 153 -10.24 -30.32 -43.32
C MET A 153 -11.06 -29.02 -43.38
N ARG A 154 -11.72 -28.72 -44.51
CA ARG A 154 -12.60 -27.54 -44.62
C ARG A 154 -13.86 -27.70 -43.78
N GLU A 155 -14.40 -28.91 -43.67
CA GLU A 155 -15.56 -29.20 -42.82
C GLU A 155 -15.21 -29.05 -41.33
N ILE A 156 -14.04 -29.54 -40.91
CA ILE A 156 -13.56 -29.35 -39.54
C ILE A 156 -13.34 -27.85 -39.25
N GLU A 157 -12.73 -27.10 -40.16
CA GLU A 157 -12.56 -25.64 -40.01
C GLU A 157 -13.86 -24.85 -40.10
N ALA A 158 -14.91 -25.39 -40.73
CA ALA A 158 -16.25 -24.80 -40.76
C ALA A 158 -17.03 -25.08 -39.47
N CYS A 159 -16.77 -26.21 -38.81
CA CYS A 159 -17.34 -26.57 -37.50
C CYS A 159 -16.65 -25.84 -36.34
N GLU A 160 -15.38 -25.45 -36.51
CA GLU A 160 -14.58 -24.78 -35.48
C GLU A 160 -14.71 -23.24 -35.46
N ARG A 161 -15.36 -22.65 -36.45
CA ARG A 161 -15.53 -21.20 -36.62
C ARG A 161 -16.91 -20.75 -36.15
#